data_AF-A0A9E5TI17-F1
#
_entry.id   AF-A0A9E5TI17-F1
#
_cell.length_a   1.000
_cell.length_b   1.000
_cell.length_c   1.000
_cell.angle_alpha   90.00
_cell.angle_beta   90.00
_cell.angle_gamma   90.00
#
_symmetry.space_group_name_H-M   'P 1'
#
loop_
_entity.id
_entity.type
_entity.pdbx_description
1 polymer ?
#
loop_
_entity_poly.entity_id
_entity_poly.type
_entity_poly.pdbx_seq_one_letter_code
_entity_poly.pdbx_strand_id
1 'polypeptide(L)' 'TKRLRVGAMVASQSYRNPVLHAKMAASLDHLSGGRVYFGIGAGWKEVEYKAYDIPFPRPGRRVRQLEEAIIIAR' A
#
# COMPACT_ATOMS: atom_id res chain seq x y z
N THR A 1 11.15 -19.74 -1.01
CA THR A 1 12.28 -19.17 -1.79
C THR A 1 13.29 -18.54 -0.84
N LYS A 2 14.59 -18.52 -1.19
CA LYS A 2 15.68 -18.01 -0.32
C LYS A 2 16.34 -16.71 -0.81
N ARG A 3 16.09 -16.28 -2.05
CA ARG A 3 16.77 -15.12 -2.66
C ARG A 3 15.86 -14.12 -3.35
N LEU A 4 14.71 -14.58 -3.88
CA LEU A 4 13.80 -13.69 -4.62
C LEU A 4 13.26 -12.60 -3.71
N ARG A 5 13.18 -11.36 -4.21
CA ARG A 5 12.47 -10.30 -3.50
C ARG A 5 10.97 -10.45 -3.71
N VAL A 6 10.17 -10.07 -2.72
CA VAL A 6 8.71 -10.30 -2.73
C VAL A 6 7.99 -8.98 -2.48
N GLY A 7 6.86 -8.77 -3.13
CA GLY A 7 6.05 -7.58 -2.92
C GLY A 7 4.87 -7.56 -3.87
N ALA A 8 3.88 -6.73 -3.57
CA ALA A 8 2.85 -6.39 -4.53
C ALA A 8 3.45 -5.51 -5.63
N MET A 9 2.92 -5.58 -6.85
CA MET A 9 3.35 -4.70 -7.94
C MET A 9 3.19 -3.22 -7.54
N VAL A 10 1.96 -2.81 -7.19
CA VAL A 10 1.66 -1.55 -6.51
C VAL A 10 0.40 -1.73 -5.68
N ALA A 11 0.48 -1.57 -4.36
CA ALA A 11 -0.69 -1.51 -3.50
C ALA A 11 -1.35 -0.12 -3.54
N SER A 12 -2.68 -0.04 -3.48
CA SER A 12 -3.35 1.25 -3.29
C SER A 12 -3.32 1.65 -1.81
N GLN A 13 -2.98 2.91 -1.52
CA GLN A 13 -3.04 3.46 -0.16
C GLN A 13 -4.46 3.40 0.43
N SER A 14 -5.50 3.53 -0.41
CA SER A 14 -6.87 3.71 0.05
C SER A 14 -7.53 2.43 0.59
N TYR A 15 -6.96 1.26 0.30
CA TYR A 15 -7.62 -0.03 0.56
C TYR A 15 -7.50 -0.51 2.01
N ARG A 16 -6.73 0.19 2.83
CA ARG A 16 -6.42 -0.25 4.20
C ARG A 16 -5.83 0.89 5.00
N ASN A 17 -6.00 0.80 6.32
CA ASN A 17 -5.35 1.71 7.24
C ASN A 17 -3.82 1.72 7.01
N PRO A 18 -3.16 2.90 6.95
CA PRO A 18 -1.74 2.99 6.64
C PRO A 18 -0.83 2.32 7.68
N VAL A 19 -1.19 2.40 8.98
CA VAL A 19 -0.47 1.73 10.06
C VAL A 19 -0.56 0.20 9.92
N LEU A 20 -1.76 -0.31 9.62
CA LEU A 20 -1.96 -1.74 9.37
C LEU A 20 -1.16 -2.21 8.15
N HIS A 21 -1.14 -1.42 7.08
CA HIS A 21 -0.38 -1.75 5.87
C HIS A 21 1.13 -1.80 6.13
N ALA A 22 1.67 -0.82 6.87
CA ALA A 22 3.07 -0.82 7.30
C ALA A 22 3.39 -2.04 8.17
N LYS A 23 2.51 -2.40 9.13
CA LYS A 23 2.72 -3.57 9.99
C LYS A 23 2.72 -4.88 9.20
N MET A 24 1.84 -5.03 8.21
CA MET A 24 1.82 -6.20 7.33
C MET A 24 3.12 -6.30 6.52
N ALA A 25 3.58 -5.18 5.96
CA ALA A 25 4.84 -5.12 5.23
C ALA A 25 6.04 -5.49 6.12
N ALA A 26 6.12 -4.92 7.33
CA ALA A 26 7.18 -5.24 8.28
C ALA A 26 7.17 -6.71 8.72
N SER A 27 5.98 -7.31 8.89
CA SER A 27 5.85 -8.72 9.25
C SER A 27 6.34 -9.62 8.12
N LEU A 28 5.95 -9.31 6.88
CA LEU A 28 6.46 -10.03 5.71
C LEU A 28 7.97 -9.81 5.51
N ASP A 29 8.47 -8.62 5.83
CA ASP A 29 9.89 -8.31 5.74
C ASP A 29 10.70 -9.18 6.71
N HIS A 30 10.25 -9.32 7.96
CA HIS A 30 10.84 -10.21 8.94
C HIS A 30 10.80 -11.67 8.49
N LEU A 31 9.64 -12.16 8.02
CA LEU A 31 9.50 -13.55 7.55
C LEU A 31 10.37 -13.83 6.31
N SER A 32 10.58 -12.83 5.47
CA SER A 32 11.39 -12.95 4.27
C SER A 32 12.88 -12.71 4.54
N GLY A 33 13.27 -12.17 5.69
CA GLY A 33 14.63 -11.76 6.00
C GLY A 33 15.08 -10.53 5.20
N GLY A 34 14.28 -9.46 5.20
CA GLY A 34 14.64 -8.18 4.57
C GLY A 34 14.40 -8.11 3.06
N ARG A 35 13.55 -8.98 2.51
CA ARG A 35 13.36 -9.13 1.06
C ARG A 35 12.06 -8.54 0.54
N VAL A 36 11.37 -7.70 1.32
CA VAL A 36 10.12 -7.09 0.88
C VAL A 36 10.35 -5.83 0.04
N TYR A 37 9.53 -5.66 -0.99
CA TYR A 37 9.26 -4.39 -1.64
C TYR A 37 7.92 -3.84 -1.17
N PHE A 38 7.96 -2.68 -0.51
CA PHE A 38 6.76 -1.97 -0.11
C PHE A 38 6.29 -1.01 -1.22
N GLY A 39 5.80 -1.58 -2.33
CA GLY A 39 5.24 -0.81 -3.44
C GLY A 39 3.85 -0.28 -3.11
N ILE A 40 3.69 1.05 -3.05
CA ILE A 40 2.42 1.72 -2.73
C ILE A 40 2.17 2.90 -3.70
N GLY A 41 0.90 3.16 -4.01
CA GLY A 41 0.47 4.25 -4.89
C GLY A 41 -0.90 4.82 -4.52
N ALA A 42 -1.28 5.92 -5.17
CA ALA A 42 -2.49 6.69 -4.88
C ALA A 42 -3.80 6.01 -5.33
N GLY A 43 -3.70 4.79 -5.86
CA GLY A 43 -4.80 4.11 -6.57
C GLY A 43 -5.20 4.82 -7.86
N TRP A 44 -6.08 4.21 -8.65
CA TRP A 44 -6.54 4.82 -9.90
C TRP A 44 -7.84 4.22 -10.44
N LYS A 45 -8.11 2.95 -10.13
CA LYS A 45 -9.18 2.19 -10.77
C LYS A 45 -10.49 2.28 -10.01
N GLU A 46 -11.34 3.23 -10.41
CA GLU A 46 -12.63 3.53 -9.77
C GLU A 46 -13.55 2.31 -9.57
N VAL A 47 -13.52 1.35 -10.50
CA VAL A 47 -14.32 0.12 -10.40
C VAL A 47 -13.99 -0.67 -9.14
N GLU A 48 -12.71 -0.75 -8.74
CA GLU A 48 -12.30 -1.46 -7.53
C GLU A 48 -12.73 -0.71 -6.26
N TYR A 49 -12.69 0.62 -6.31
CA TYR A 49 -13.16 1.46 -5.21
C TYR A 49 -14.65 1.25 -4.95
N LYS A 50 -15.47 1.23 -6.01
CA LYS A 50 -16.91 0.93 -5.91
C LYS A 50 -17.16 -0.48 -5.39
N ALA A 51 -16.39 -1.47 -5.86
CA ALA A 51 -16.54 -2.85 -5.41
C ALA A 51 -16.22 -3.04 -3.92
N TYR A 52 -15.31 -2.25 -3.36
CA TYR A 52 -14.93 -2.29 -1.94
C TYR A 52 -15.67 -1.28 -1.06
N ASP A 53 -16.62 -0.53 -1.62
CA ASP A 53 -17.31 0.58 -0.94
C ASP A 53 -16.33 1.61 -0.34
N ILE A 54 -15.26 1.91 -1.08
CA ILE A 54 -14.24 2.89 -0.71
C ILE A 54 -14.50 4.18 -1.47
N PRO A 55 -14.52 5.36 -0.81
CA PRO A 55 -14.64 6.63 -1.49
C PRO A 55 -13.53 6.81 -2.54
N PHE A 56 -13.89 7.27 -3.74
CA PHE A 56 -12.95 7.56 -4.83
C PHE A 56 -12.75 9.08 -5.00
N PRO A 57 -11.92 9.73 -4.15
CA PRO A 57 -11.75 11.17 -4.22
C PRO A 57 -10.94 11.60 -5.46
N ARG A 58 -11.00 12.89 -5.77
CA ARG A 58 -10.25 13.50 -6.88
C ARG A 58 -8.75 13.19 -6.79
N PRO A 59 -8.03 13.06 -7.93
CA PRO A 59 -6.62 12.64 -7.96
C PRO A 59 -5.71 13.37 -6.97
N GLY A 60 -5.79 14.71 -6.88
CA GLY A 60 -4.95 15.50 -5.96
C GLY A 60 -5.16 15.17 -4.47
N ARG A 61 -6.36 14.76 -4.05
CA ARG A 61 -6.61 14.28 -2.68
C ARG A 61 -5.95 12.92 -2.47
N ARG A 62 -6.05 12.01 -3.44
CA ARG A 62 -5.44 10.67 -3.35
C ARG A 62 -3.91 10.71 -3.31
N VAL A 63 -3.29 11.65 -4.01
CA VAL A 63 -1.83 11.88 -3.96
C VAL A 63 -1.40 12.38 -2.57
N ARG A 64 -2.15 13.31 -1.95
CA ARG A 64 -1.85 13.75 -0.57
C ARG A 64 -2.04 12.64 0.46
N GLN A 65 -3.10 11.84 0.32
CA GLN A 65 -3.29 10.66 1.18
C GLN A 65 -2.16 9.64 1.03
N LEU A 66 -1.58 9.49 -0.18
CA LEU A 66 -0.40 8.66 -0.39
C LEU A 66 0.82 9.22 0.35
N GLU A 67 1.05 10.53 0.28
CA GLU A 67 2.13 11.20 1.03
C GLU A 67 2.00 10.95 2.54
N GLU A 68 0.81 11.14 3.11
CA GLU A 68 0.52 10.83 4.51
C GLU A 68 0.81 9.36 4.84
N ALA A 69 0.36 8.43 3.99
CA ALA A 69 0.60 7.01 4.18
C ALA A 69 2.09 6.64 4.13
N ILE A 70 2.88 7.30 3.30
CA ILE A 70 4.34 7.13 3.22
C ILE A 70 5.01 7.64 4.50
N ILE A 71 4.59 8.80 5.02
CA ILE A 71 5.12 9.35 6.27
C ILE A 71 4.84 8.41 7.44
N ILE A 72 3.64 7.83 7.50
CA ILE A 72 3.26 6.87 8.55
C ILE A 72 4.05 5.56 8.47
N ALA A 73 4.42 5.13 7.26
CA ALA A 73 5.11 3.86 7.04
C ALA A 73 6.64 3.95 7.16
N ARG A 74 7.20 5.15 7.34
CA ARG A 74 8.64 5.42 7.46
C ARG A 74 9.14 5.18 8.89
#